data_AF-A0A382RDE0-F1
#
_entry.id   AF-A0A382RDE0-F1
#
_cell.length_a   1.000
_cell.length_b   1.000
_cell.length_c   1.000
_cell.angle_alpha   90.00
_cell.angle_beta   90.00
_cell.angle_gamma   90.00
#
_symmetry.space_group_name_H-M   'P 1'
#
loop_
_entity.id
_entity.type
_entity.pdbx_description
1 polymer ?
#
loop_
_entity_poly.entity_id
_entity_poly.type
_entity_poly.pdbx_seq_one_letter_code
_entity_poly.pdbx_strand_id
1 'polypeptide(L)'
;VLVEWANQGEKVGDDLAEGLDDLAAEVEAAEIKKMLGGEHDHSSAILSVHPGAGGTESQDWAEMLLRAYLRWSERRGFSRDIIDYQPGDEAGI
;
A
#
# COMPACT_ATOMS: atom_id res chain seq x y z
N VAL A 1 -15.05 4.40 -29.45
CA VAL A 1 -15.93 3.26 -29.82
C VAL A 1 -17.15 3.16 -28.92
N LEU A 2 -17.08 2.73 -27.64
CA LEU A 2 -18.28 2.62 -26.78
C LEU A 2 -19.05 3.95 -26.62
N VAL A 3 -18.34 5.07 -26.44
CA VAL A 3 -18.95 6.41 -26.40
C VAL A 3 -19.64 6.79 -27.72
N GLU A 4 -19.10 6.34 -28.87
CA GLU A 4 -19.68 6.60 -30.18
C GLU A 4 -20.96 5.78 -30.41
N TRP A 5 -20.99 4.54 -29.93
CA TRP A 5 -22.18 3.68 -29.95
C TRP A 5 -23.27 4.16 -29.00
N ALA A 6 -22.90 4.63 -27.80
CA ALA A 6 -23.83 5.29 -26.88
C ALA A 6 -24.48 6.54 -27.52
N ASN A 7 -23.69 7.36 -28.23
CA ASN A 7 -24.18 8.54 -28.95
C ASN A 7 -25.08 8.18 -30.15
N GLN A 8 -24.95 6.96 -30.69
CA GLN A 8 -25.84 6.41 -31.72
C GLN A 8 -27.10 5.74 -31.13
N GLY A 9 -27.26 5.76 -29.80
CA GLY A 9 -28.43 5.21 -29.10
C GLY A 9 -28.35 3.72 -28.80
N GLU A 10 -27.20 3.07 -29.00
CA GLU A 10 -26.99 1.69 -28.59
C GLU A 10 -26.91 1.58 -27.06
N LYS A 11 -27.48 0.50 -26.52
CA LYS A 11 -27.41 0.21 -25.07
C LYS A 11 -26.06 -0.43 -24.73
N VAL A 12 -25.07 0.42 -24.51
CA VAL A 12 -23.70 0.04 -24.11
C VAL A 12 -23.31 0.65 -22.75
N GLY A 13 -24.30 1.09 -21.96
CA GLY A 13 -24.07 1.85 -20.73
C GLY A 13 -23.31 1.08 -19.65
N ASP A 14 -23.58 -0.22 -19.52
CA ASP A 14 -22.92 -1.08 -18.52
C ASP A 14 -21.45 -1.31 -18.89
N ASP A 15 -21.18 -1.71 -20.15
CA ASP A 15 -19.82 -1.86 -20.67
C ASP A 15 -19.01 -0.55 -20.63
N LEU A 16 -19.68 0.59 -20.85
CA LEU A 16 -19.06 1.92 -20.74
C LEU A 16 -18.72 2.26 -19.29
N ALA A 17 -19.57 1.91 -18.34
CA ALA A 17 -19.32 2.14 -16.92
C ALA A 17 -18.14 1.29 -16.43
N GLU A 18 -18.10 0.00 -16.78
CA GLU A 18 -16.98 -0.89 -16.47
C GLU A 18 -15.67 -0.35 -17.07
N GLY A 19 -15.67 0.06 -18.34
CA GLY A 19 -14.48 0.63 -18.96
C GLY A 19 -14.03 1.97 -18.34
N LEU A 20 -14.95 2.74 -17.75
CA LEU A 20 -14.60 3.96 -17.02
C LEU A 20 -13.98 3.65 -15.65
N ASP A 21 -14.49 2.64 -14.95
CA ASP A 21 -13.93 2.19 -13.67
C ASP A 21 -12.51 1.63 -13.86
N ASP A 22 -12.29 0.83 -14.91
CA ASP A 22 -10.96 0.34 -15.28
C ASP A 22 -10.01 1.49 -15.61
N LEU A 23 -10.44 2.45 -16.42
CA LEU A 23 -9.63 3.62 -16.77
C LEU A 23 -9.30 4.45 -15.52
N ALA A 24 -10.25 4.62 -14.60
CA ALA A 24 -10.02 5.34 -13.35
C ALA A 24 -8.94 4.65 -12.51
N ALA A 25 -8.98 3.32 -12.40
CA ALA A 25 -7.96 2.54 -11.71
C ALA A 25 -6.59 2.65 -12.39
N GLU A 26 -6.52 2.63 -13.72
CA GLU A 26 -5.27 2.81 -14.47
C GLU A 26 -4.67 4.21 -14.26
N VAL A 27 -5.51 5.25 -14.28
CA VAL A 27 -5.09 6.63 -14.03
C VAL A 27 -4.54 6.78 -12.62
N GLU A 28 -5.23 6.27 -11.61
CA GLU A 28 -4.76 6.30 -10.22
C GLU A 28 -3.40 5.59 -10.07
N ALA A 29 -3.23 4.42 -10.68
CA ALA A 29 -1.96 3.70 -10.68
C ALA A 29 -0.84 4.51 -11.37
N ALA A 30 -1.13 5.20 -12.48
CA ALA A 30 -0.19 6.05 -13.18
C ALA A 30 0.22 7.29 -12.36
N GLU A 31 -0.71 7.89 -11.63
CA GLU A 31 -0.45 9.01 -10.72
C GLU A 31 0.50 8.60 -9.58
N ILE A 32 0.24 7.45 -8.95
CA ILE A 32 1.13 6.89 -7.93
C ILE A 32 2.54 6.67 -8.50
N LYS A 33 2.63 6.09 -9.71
CA LYS A 33 3.93 5.86 -10.37
C LYS A 33 4.66 7.17 -10.66
N LYS A 34 3.94 8.24 -11.01
CA LYS A 34 4.52 9.57 -11.22
C LYS A 34 5.01 10.19 -9.92
N MET A 35 4.29 10.00 -8.81
CA MET A 35 4.73 10.45 -7.49
C MET A 35 6.00 9.73 -7.03
N LEU A 36 6.14 8.45 -7.37
CA LEU A 36 7.29 7.59 -7.05
C LEU A 36 8.42 7.66 -8.11
N GLY A 37 8.73 8.88 -8.56
CA GLY A 37 9.78 9.14 -9.56
C GLY A 37 11.14 9.53 -8.98
N GLY A 38 11.32 9.43 -7.66
CA GLY A 38 12.55 9.75 -6.96
C GLY A 38 13.66 8.72 -7.22
N GLU A 39 14.91 9.13 -6.99
CA GLU A 39 16.11 8.31 -7.25
C GLU A 39 16.11 6.97 -6.50
N HIS A 40 15.46 6.90 -5.34
CA HIS A 40 15.47 5.72 -4.47
C HIS A 40 14.14 4.97 -4.40
N ASP A 41 13.11 5.39 -5.15
CA ASP A 41 11.78 4.77 -5.07
C ASP A 41 11.75 3.33 -5.61
N HIS A 42 12.74 2.97 -6.43
CA HIS A 42 12.93 1.60 -6.90
C HIS A 42 13.74 0.71 -5.94
N SER A 43 14.35 1.30 -4.92
CA SER A 43 15.22 0.58 -3.97
C SER A 43 14.39 -0.10 -2.88
N SER A 44 14.96 -1.16 -2.30
CA SER A 44 14.41 -1.73 -1.07
C SER A 44 14.45 -0.72 0.08
N ALA A 45 13.40 -0.69 0.89
CA ALA A 45 13.32 0.16 2.07
C ALA A 45 13.82 -0.58 3.31
N ILE A 46 14.51 0.15 4.19
CA ILE A 46 14.79 -0.28 5.57
C ILE A 46 13.78 0.41 6.47
N LEU A 47 13.03 -0.39 7.24
CA LEU A 47 12.05 0.10 8.21
C LEU A 47 12.56 -0.19 9.63
N SER A 48 12.73 0.87 10.42
CA SER A 48 13.04 0.77 11.85
C SER A 48 11.85 1.29 12.65
N VAL A 49 11.39 0.49 13.62
CA VAL A 49 10.31 0.86 14.53
C VAL A 49 10.91 1.04 15.91
N HIS A 50 10.67 2.20 16.53
CA HIS A 50 11.12 2.49 17.89
C HIS A 50 9.90 2.87 18.73
N PRO A 51 9.71 2.25 19.91
CA PRO A 51 8.67 2.67 20.83
C PRO A 51 8.93 4.11 21.30
N GLY A 52 7.85 4.89 21.36
CA GLY A 52 7.89 6.27 21.86
C GLY A 52 7.99 6.36 23.38
N ALA A 53 7.82 7.59 23.90
CA ALA A 53 7.69 7.80 25.33
C ALA A 53 6.36 7.22 25.83
N GLY A 54 6.43 6.19 26.69
CA GLY A 54 5.24 5.55 27.27
C GLY A 54 5.47 4.16 27.88
N GLY A 55 6.70 3.66 27.90
CA GLY A 55 7.03 2.37 28.52
C GLY A 55 6.33 1.20 27.83
N THR A 56 5.80 0.26 28.61
CA THR A 56 5.20 -0.99 28.16
C THR A 56 4.07 -0.80 27.12
N GLU A 57 3.22 0.23 27.26
CA GLU A 57 2.14 0.48 26.28
C GLU A 57 2.68 0.92 24.91
N SER A 58 3.74 1.73 24.90
CA SER A 58 4.40 2.14 23.65
C SER A 58 5.12 0.97 22.98
N GLN A 59 5.65 0.04 23.77
CA GLN A 59 6.29 -1.18 23.27
C GLN A 59 5.28 -2.13 22.62
N ASP A 60 4.13 -2.35 23.26
CA ASP A 60 3.06 -3.19 22.70
C ASP A 60 2.52 -2.58 21.39
N TRP A 61 2.37 -1.25 21.35
CA TRP A 61 1.96 -0.56 20.13
C TRP A 61 3.00 -0.66 19.01
N ALA A 62 4.29 -0.52 19.33
CA ALA A 62 5.38 -0.71 18.38
C ALA A 62 5.35 -2.13 17.79
N GLU A 63 5.05 -3.14 18.60
CA GLU A 63 4.90 -4.51 18.14
C GLU A 63 3.67 -4.69 17.23
N MET A 64 2.54 -4.08 17.59
CA MET A 64 1.35 -4.04 16.73
C MET A 64 1.67 -3.43 15.37
N LEU A 65 2.44 -2.34 15.33
CA LEU A 65 2.84 -1.66 14.10
C LEU A 65 3.76 -2.52 13.25
N LEU A 66 4.77 -3.16 13.87
CA LEU A 66 5.62 -4.12 13.18
C LEU A 66 4.78 -5.21 12.51
N ARG A 67 3.88 -5.86 13.25
CA ARG A 67 2.97 -6.89 12.72
C ARG A 67 2.11 -6.38 11.56
N ALA A 68 1.68 -5.12 11.60
CA ALA A 68 0.92 -4.51 10.51
C ALA A 68 1.73 -4.40 9.22
N TYR A 69 2.97 -3.94 9.30
CA TYR A 69 3.87 -3.83 8.13
C TYR A 69 4.34 -5.18 7.61
N LEU A 70 4.56 -6.17 8.48
CA LEU A 70 4.85 -7.55 8.04
C LEU A 70 3.70 -8.14 7.21
N ARG A 71 2.44 -7.95 7.65
CA ARG A 71 1.28 -8.40 6.87
C ARG A 71 1.05 -7.57 5.60
N TRP A 72 1.32 -6.28 5.63
CA TRP A 72 1.19 -5.43 4.45
C TRP A 72 2.21 -5.80 3.37
N SER A 73 3.48 -6.00 3.74
CA SER A 73 4.54 -6.41 2.81
C SER A 73 4.24 -7.77 2.18
N GLU A 74 3.76 -8.74 2.96
CA GLU A 74 3.30 -10.04 2.46
C GLU A 74 2.14 -9.90 1.46
N ARG A 75 1.11 -9.10 1.77
CA ARG A 75 -0.03 -8.85 0.85
C ARG A 75 0.38 -8.14 -0.43
N ARG A 76 1.46 -7.33 -0.39
CA ARG A 76 2.03 -6.66 -1.57
C ARG A 76 3.00 -7.54 -2.36
N GLY A 77 3.30 -8.76 -1.89
CA GLY A 77 4.24 -9.68 -2.53
C GLY A 77 5.70 -9.27 -2.40
N PHE A 78 6.03 -8.42 -1.42
CA PHE A 78 7.41 -8.00 -1.18
C PHE A 78 8.17 -9.05 -0.37
N SER A 79 9.44 -9.24 -0.72
CA SER A 79 10.39 -9.97 0.14
C SER A 79 10.69 -9.13 1.39
N ARG A 80 10.79 -9.79 2.55
CA ARG A 80 11.07 -9.13 3.83
C ARG A 80 12.07 -9.95 4.64
N ASP A 81 12.93 -9.25 5.36
CA ASP A 81 13.87 -9.84 6.31
C ASP A 81 13.91 -9.00 7.59
N ILE A 82 14.03 -9.66 8.75
CA ILE A 82 14.16 -8.99 10.05
C ILE A 82 15.65 -8.95 10.38
N ILE A 83 16.23 -7.76 10.27
CA ILE A 83 17.67 -7.55 10.48
C ILE A 83 18.02 -7.45 11.96
N ASP A 84 17.18 -6.76 12.73
CA ASP A 84 17.35 -6.55 14.17
C ASP A 84 15.99 -6.60 14.86
N TYR A 85 15.95 -7.18 16.06
CA TYR A 85 14.75 -7.33 16.87
C TYR A 85 15.12 -7.39 18.34
N GLN A 86 14.61 -6.43 19.11
CA GLN A 86 14.79 -6.36 20.54
C GLN A 86 13.41 -6.42 21.23
N PRO A 87 13.12 -7.46 22.02
CA PRO A 87 11.88 -7.53 22.78
C PRO A 87 11.91 -6.55 23.96
N GLY A 88 10.74 -6.01 24.32
CA GLY A 88 10.55 -5.25 25.55
C GLY A 88 10.65 -6.12 26.80
N ASP A 89 11.02 -5.52 27.93
CA ASP A 89 11.23 -6.25 29.20
C ASP A 89 9.93 -6.87 29.75
N GLU A 90 8.78 -6.24 29.49
CA GLU A 90 7.47 -6.66 30.01
C GLU A 90 6.47 -7.01 28.90
N ALA A 91 6.43 -6.23 27.81
CA ALA A 91 5.62 -6.52 26.63
C ALA A 91 6.19 -5.83 25.38
N GLY A 92 5.79 -6.30 24.19
CA GLY A 92 6.08 -5.64 22.93
C GLY A 92 7.55 -5.62 22.52
N ILE A 93 7.94 -4.57 21.78
CA ILE A 93 9.32 -4.31 21.30
C ILE A 93 9.76 -2.89 21.63
#